data_AF-A0A176TCL3-F1
#
_entry.id   AF-A0A176TCL3-F1
#
_cell.length_a   1.000
_cell.length_b   1.000
_cell.length_c   1.000
_cell.angle_alpha   90.00
_cell.angle_beta   90.00
_cell.angle_gamma   90.00
#
_symmetry.space_group_name_H-M   'P 1'
#
loop_
_entity.id
_entity.type
_entity.pdbx_description
1 polymer ?
#
loop_
_entity_poly.entity_id
_entity_poly.type
_entity_poly.pdbx_seq_one_letter_code
_entity_poly.pdbx_strand_id
1 'polypeptide(L)'
;MGKHKYWGKVEEDWAGYSGEIKFKSENFDKKEITIFLGSEFDEDGEEIETIPTENELDDFENTYLEFLKKFDNILIDISEKTFERYLKLYAHYYENQEKSGEKPLNIDTKEKHFENIKEILYLRVLKNGNIQIPIRYKIDTEHGVEIRLEKNKVIGVGGIAET
;
A
#
# COMPACT_ATOMS: atom_id res chain seq x y z
N MET A 1 10.66 -21.34 8.98
CA MET A 1 9.38 -21.82 8.41
C MET A 1 8.42 -22.13 9.54
N GLY A 2 7.30 -21.41 9.60
CA GLY A 2 6.20 -21.60 10.55
C GLY A 2 4.92 -21.95 9.81
N LYS A 3 3.92 -22.49 10.51
CA LYS A 3 2.61 -22.80 9.91
C LYS A 3 1.52 -22.13 10.74
N HIS A 4 0.74 -21.27 10.10
CA HIS A 4 -0.41 -20.59 10.70
C HIS A 4 -1.71 -21.13 10.13
N LYS A 5 -2.79 -21.08 10.91
CA LYS A 5 -4.11 -21.56 10.47
C LYS A 5 -4.64 -20.78 9.26
N TYR A 6 -4.46 -19.46 9.25
CA TYR A 6 -4.95 -18.58 8.18
C TYR A 6 -3.90 -18.32 7.09
N TRP A 7 -2.65 -18.02 7.49
CA TRP A 7 -1.59 -17.63 6.55
C TRP A 7 -0.94 -18.82 5.84
N GLY A 8 -1.27 -20.06 6.24
CA GLY A 8 -0.64 -21.25 5.70
C GLY A 8 0.82 -21.37 6.14
N LYS A 9 1.69 -21.82 5.23
CA LYS A 9 3.14 -21.79 5.44
C LYS A 9 3.64 -20.34 5.44
N VAL A 10 4.29 -19.94 6.53
CA VAL A 10 4.96 -18.64 6.68
C VAL A 10 6.47 -18.85 6.55
N GLU A 11 7.07 -18.12 5.61
CA GLU A 11 8.49 -18.18 5.32
C GLU A 11 9.06 -16.82 4.94
N GLU A 12 10.39 -16.75 4.98
CA GLU A 12 11.14 -15.59 4.53
C GLU A 12 10.96 -15.40 3.03
N ASP A 13 10.84 -14.15 2.62
CA ASP A 13 10.60 -13.66 1.26
C ASP A 13 11.42 -12.37 1.10
N TRP A 14 11.46 -11.79 -0.09
CA TRP A 14 12.42 -10.74 -0.45
C TRP A 14 12.34 -9.44 0.36
N ALA A 15 11.30 -9.23 1.17
CA ALA A 15 11.13 -8.07 2.05
C ALA A 15 10.50 -8.45 3.41
N GLY A 16 11.04 -9.50 4.03
CA GLY A 16 10.61 -10.03 5.33
C GLY A 16 9.82 -11.32 5.18
N TYR A 17 8.74 -11.50 5.96
CA TYR A 17 8.00 -12.76 5.97
C TYR A 17 6.69 -12.66 5.18
N SER A 18 6.36 -13.70 4.42
CA SER A 18 5.08 -13.81 3.71
C SER A 18 4.42 -15.18 3.91
N GLY A 19 3.11 -15.22 3.71
CA GLY A 19 2.31 -16.43 3.74
C GLY A 19 1.80 -16.84 2.36
N GLU A 20 0.99 -17.90 2.33
CA GLU A 20 0.36 -18.40 1.11
C GLU A 20 -0.77 -17.49 0.61
N ILE A 21 -1.40 -16.74 1.51
CA ILE A 21 -2.50 -15.82 1.17
C ILE A 21 -1.97 -14.64 0.35
N LYS A 22 -2.63 -14.37 -0.78
CA LYS A 22 -2.37 -13.23 -1.66
C LYS A 22 -3.58 -12.30 -1.67
N PHE A 23 -3.32 -11.01 -1.87
CA PHE A 23 -4.37 -10.02 -2.06
C PHE A 23 -4.71 -9.86 -3.54
N LYS A 24 -6.00 -9.67 -3.84
CA LYS A 24 -6.49 -9.38 -5.18
C LYS A 24 -7.70 -8.48 -5.08
N SER A 25 -7.79 -7.49 -5.97
CA SER A 25 -8.92 -6.57 -6.06
C SER A 25 -9.23 -6.25 -7.50
N GLU A 26 -10.52 -6.10 -7.82
CA GLU A 26 -10.97 -5.65 -9.14
C GLU A 26 -10.75 -4.14 -9.36
N ASN A 27 -10.47 -3.39 -8.30
CA ASN A 27 -10.24 -1.94 -8.37
C ASN A 27 -8.79 -1.59 -8.72
N PHE A 28 -7.86 -2.50 -8.47
CA PHE A 28 -6.44 -2.39 -8.78
C PHE A 28 -6.09 -3.27 -10.00
N ASP A 29 -4.81 -3.29 -10.39
CA ASP A 29 -4.31 -4.25 -11.35
C ASP A 29 -4.65 -5.66 -10.84
N LYS A 30 -5.45 -6.42 -11.61
CA LYS A 30 -6.06 -7.71 -11.22
C LYS A 30 -5.08 -8.87 -10.96
N LYS A 31 -3.82 -8.54 -10.69
CA LYS A 31 -2.74 -9.44 -10.30
C LYS A 31 -2.93 -9.86 -8.85
N GLU A 32 -2.41 -11.03 -8.53
CA GLU A 32 -2.25 -11.45 -7.14
C GLU A 32 -1.03 -10.74 -6.56
N ILE A 33 -1.22 -10.15 -5.38
CA ILE A 33 -0.26 -9.28 -4.72
C ILE A 33 0.22 -9.98 -3.45
N THR A 34 1.54 -10.00 -3.22
CA THR A 34 2.12 -10.56 -1.99
C THR A 34 1.72 -9.72 -0.78
N ILE A 35 1.41 -10.40 0.32
CA ILE A 35 1.14 -9.81 1.62
C ILE A 35 2.33 -10.14 2.53
N PHE A 36 3.05 -9.11 2.96
CA PHE A 36 4.10 -9.22 3.98
C PHE A 36 3.50 -9.08 5.38
N LEU A 37 4.05 -9.88 6.31
CA LEU A 37 3.59 -10.06 7.67
C LEU A 37 4.62 -9.47 8.64
N GLY A 38 4.37 -8.25 9.11
CA GLY A 38 5.28 -7.49 9.96
C GLY A 38 6.21 -6.56 9.19
N SER A 39 7.04 -5.83 9.94
CA SER A 39 8.11 -4.98 9.40
C SER A 39 9.25 -5.83 8.84
N GLU A 40 10.00 -5.27 7.89
CA GLU A 40 11.25 -5.85 7.39
C GLU A 40 12.42 -5.53 8.34
N PHE A 41 12.42 -4.33 8.90
CA PHE A 41 13.45 -3.83 9.80
C PHE A 41 12.88 -3.58 11.20
N ASP A 42 13.73 -3.73 12.21
CA ASP A 42 13.43 -3.36 13.59
C ASP A 42 13.61 -1.85 13.85
N GLU A 43 13.58 -1.44 15.11
CA GLU A 43 13.69 -0.03 15.50
C GLU A 43 15.11 0.55 15.32
N ASP A 44 16.13 -0.30 15.28
CA ASP A 44 17.52 0.08 15.04
C ASP A 44 17.86 0.08 13.52
N GLY A 45 16.91 -0.36 12.69
CA GLY A 45 17.08 -0.46 11.24
C GLY A 45 17.76 -1.76 10.81
N GLU A 46 17.88 -2.73 11.71
CA GLU A 46 18.42 -4.06 11.41
C GLU A 46 17.33 -4.97 10.86
N GLU A 47 17.71 -5.86 9.94
CA GLU A 47 16.78 -6.79 9.31
C GLU A 47 16.22 -7.79 10.34
N ILE A 48 14.90 -7.98 10.32
CA ILE A 48 14.24 -8.94 11.20
C ILE A 48 14.42 -10.35 10.65
N GLU A 49 15.42 -11.07 11.18
CA GLU A 49 15.69 -12.47 10.81
C GLU A 49 14.83 -13.49 11.60
N THR A 50 13.92 -13.01 12.45
CA THR A 50 13.06 -13.90 13.26
C THR A 50 11.65 -13.98 12.71
N ILE A 51 11.16 -15.20 12.52
CA ILE A 51 9.78 -15.43 12.07
C ILE A 51 8.77 -14.85 13.07
N PRO A 52 7.68 -14.20 12.61
CA PRO A 52 6.62 -13.74 13.49
C PRO A 52 6.08 -14.87 14.37
N THR A 53 5.83 -14.53 15.64
CA THR A 53 5.22 -15.44 16.62
C THR A 53 3.76 -15.71 16.29
N GLU A 54 3.18 -16.78 16.84
CA GLU A 54 1.76 -17.11 16.63
C GLU A 54 0.83 -15.93 16.99
N ASN A 55 1.10 -15.25 18.11
CA ASN A 55 0.31 -14.08 18.54
C ASN A 55 0.39 -12.91 17.55
N GLU A 56 1.55 -12.71 16.89
CA GLU A 56 1.70 -11.68 15.87
C GLU A 56 0.98 -12.08 14.58
N LEU A 57 1.04 -13.35 14.21
CA LEU A 57 0.32 -13.88 13.06
C LEU A 57 -1.20 -13.78 13.23
N ASP A 58 -1.71 -14.01 14.45
CA ASP A 58 -3.10 -13.77 14.84
C ASP A 58 -3.48 -12.28 14.75
N ASP A 59 -2.62 -11.36 15.21
CA ASP A 59 -2.85 -9.91 15.08
C ASP A 59 -2.89 -9.46 13.61
N PHE A 60 -1.99 -10.00 12.79
CA PHE A 60 -1.97 -9.73 11.35
C PHE A 60 -3.23 -10.29 10.66
N GLU A 61 -3.67 -11.50 11.02
CA GLU A 61 -4.94 -12.06 10.51
C GLU A 61 -6.10 -11.13 10.83
N ASN A 62 -6.24 -10.71 12.09
CA ASN A 62 -7.31 -9.82 12.51
C ASN A 62 -7.27 -8.48 11.78
N THR A 63 -6.08 -7.88 11.66
CA THR A 63 -5.87 -6.62 10.91
C THR A 63 -6.30 -6.76 9.46
N TYR A 64 -5.88 -7.83 8.79
CA TYR A 64 -6.18 -8.05 7.37
C TYR A 64 -7.66 -8.34 7.13
N LEU A 65 -8.30 -9.15 7.99
CA LEU A 65 -9.73 -9.45 7.88
C LEU A 65 -10.59 -8.20 8.10
N GLU A 66 -10.22 -7.32 9.04
CA GLU A 66 -10.91 -6.04 9.23
C GLU A 66 -10.69 -5.09 8.06
N PHE A 67 -9.48 -5.07 7.48
CA PHE A 67 -9.21 -4.34 6.23
C PHE A 67 -10.12 -4.80 5.10
N LEU A 68 -10.23 -6.11 4.86
CA LEU A 68 -11.11 -6.66 3.83
C LEU A 68 -12.58 -6.28 4.05
N LYS A 69 -13.07 -6.34 5.30
CA LYS A 69 -14.45 -5.93 5.66
C LYS A 69 -14.73 -4.46 5.40
N LYS A 70 -13.71 -3.60 5.41
CA LYS A 70 -13.83 -2.14 5.23
C LYS A 70 -13.29 -1.65 3.89
N PHE A 71 -12.88 -2.56 3.02
CA PHE A 71 -12.10 -2.25 1.83
C PHE A 71 -12.77 -1.22 0.91
N ASP A 72 -14.09 -1.33 0.67
CA ASP A 72 -14.81 -0.37 -0.19
C ASP A 72 -14.76 1.06 0.36
N ASN A 73 -14.86 1.23 1.68
CA ASN A 73 -14.76 2.56 2.30
C ASN A 73 -13.32 3.07 2.30
N ILE A 74 -12.35 2.18 2.51
CA ILE A 74 -10.92 2.50 2.43
C ILE A 74 -10.59 2.97 1.01
N LEU A 75 -11.15 2.34 -0.02
CA LEU A 75 -10.94 2.69 -1.42
C LEU A 75 -11.39 4.12 -1.73
N ILE A 76 -12.53 4.54 -1.16
CA ILE A 76 -13.03 5.93 -1.28
C ILE A 76 -12.01 6.90 -0.67
N ASP A 77 -11.55 6.62 0.55
CA ASP A 77 -10.58 7.46 1.28
C ASP A 77 -9.23 7.53 0.54
N ILE A 78 -8.76 6.41 -0.01
CA ILE A 78 -7.56 6.35 -0.86
C ILE A 78 -7.72 7.25 -2.08
N SER A 79 -8.82 7.10 -2.82
CA SER A 79 -9.06 7.88 -4.04
C SER A 79 -9.09 9.38 -3.75
N GLU A 80 -9.71 9.78 -2.63
CA GLU A 80 -9.78 11.18 -2.22
C GLU A 80 -8.40 11.73 -1.81
N LYS A 81 -7.72 11.09 -0.86
CA LYS A 81 -6.45 11.61 -0.32
C LYS A 81 -5.29 11.56 -1.31
N THR A 82 -5.24 10.55 -2.17
CA THR A 82 -4.21 10.50 -3.22
C THR A 82 -4.44 11.56 -4.29
N PHE A 83 -5.70 11.87 -4.63
CA PHE A 83 -6.02 12.97 -5.53
C PHE A 83 -5.70 14.34 -4.91
N GLU A 84 -5.99 14.54 -3.62
CA GLU A 84 -5.59 15.75 -2.89
C GLU A 84 -4.06 15.97 -2.92
N ARG A 85 -3.28 14.90 -2.71
CA ARG A 85 -1.82 14.94 -2.85
C ARG A 85 -1.42 15.32 -4.29
N TYR A 86 -2.07 14.74 -5.29
CA TYR A 86 -1.83 15.08 -6.70
C TYR A 86 -2.04 16.57 -6.98
N LEU A 87 -3.18 17.13 -6.57
CA LEU A 87 -3.48 18.54 -6.74
C LEU A 87 -2.43 19.44 -6.08
N LYS A 88 -2.00 19.07 -4.88
CA LYS A 88 -1.03 19.85 -4.10
C LYS A 88 0.37 19.83 -4.71
N LEU A 89 0.85 18.67 -5.15
CA LEU A 89 2.26 18.47 -5.48
C LEU A 89 2.56 18.42 -6.98
N TYR A 90 1.62 17.95 -7.80
CA TYR A 90 1.92 17.56 -9.18
C TYR A 90 1.10 18.34 -10.21
N ALA A 91 -0.17 18.66 -9.92
CA ALA A 91 -1.07 19.30 -10.89
C ALA A 91 -0.53 20.62 -11.44
N HIS A 92 0.10 21.45 -10.61
CA HIS A 92 0.65 22.74 -11.03
C HIS A 92 1.77 22.63 -12.06
N TYR A 93 2.40 21.45 -12.20
CA TYR A 93 3.43 21.15 -13.18
C TYR A 93 2.80 20.43 -14.39
N TYR A 94 2.12 19.31 -14.17
CA TYR A 94 1.61 18.46 -15.24
C TYR A 94 0.39 19.00 -15.98
N GLU A 95 -0.40 19.88 -15.35
CA GLU A 95 -1.55 20.53 -16.00
C GLU A 95 -1.19 21.88 -16.61
N ASN A 96 0.09 22.26 -16.59
CA ASN A 96 0.60 23.48 -17.21
C ASN A 96 1.63 23.17 -18.30
N GLN A 97 1.21 23.33 -19.55
CA GLN A 97 2.03 23.02 -20.73
C GLN A 97 3.36 23.81 -20.78
N GLU A 98 3.40 25.04 -20.27
CA GLU A 98 4.63 25.84 -20.25
C GLU A 98 5.67 25.28 -19.28
N LYS A 99 5.23 24.59 -18.22
CA LYS A 99 6.11 23.99 -17.21
C LYS A 99 6.53 22.57 -17.57
N SER A 100 5.58 21.75 -18.02
CA SER A 100 5.86 20.34 -18.36
C SER A 100 6.50 20.19 -19.74
N GLY A 101 6.30 21.16 -20.64
CA GLY A 101 6.65 21.01 -22.06
C GLY A 101 5.71 20.07 -22.83
N GLU A 102 4.71 19.49 -22.14
CA GLU A 102 3.79 18.47 -22.64
C GLU A 102 2.35 18.97 -22.54
N LYS A 103 1.43 18.33 -23.27
CA LYS A 103 0.00 18.64 -23.11
C LYS A 103 -0.47 18.32 -21.68
N PRO A 104 -1.40 19.11 -21.11
CA PRO A 104 -2.00 18.81 -19.81
C PRO A 104 -2.56 17.38 -19.76
N LEU A 105 -2.37 16.69 -18.64
CA LEU A 105 -2.88 15.34 -18.46
C LEU A 105 -4.41 15.31 -18.30
N ASN A 106 -5.02 16.46 -17.97
CA ASN A 106 -6.45 16.64 -17.73
C ASN A 106 -6.99 15.76 -16.58
N ILE A 107 -6.19 15.60 -15.53
CA ILE A 107 -6.54 14.86 -14.31
C ILE A 107 -7.26 15.83 -13.37
N ASP A 108 -8.53 16.05 -13.65
CA ASP A 108 -9.42 16.99 -12.95
C ASP A 108 -10.35 16.33 -11.92
N THR A 109 -10.28 15.01 -11.80
CA THR A 109 -11.17 14.18 -10.96
C THR A 109 -10.38 13.06 -10.29
N LYS A 110 -10.86 12.63 -9.12
CA LYS A 110 -10.24 11.55 -8.35
C LYS A 110 -10.29 10.22 -9.10
N GLU A 111 -11.31 9.99 -9.92
CA GLU A 111 -11.45 8.78 -10.74
C GLU A 111 -10.38 8.73 -11.83
N LYS A 112 -10.15 9.83 -12.55
CA LYS A 112 -9.05 9.91 -13.54
C LYS A 112 -7.69 9.76 -12.88
N HIS A 113 -7.51 10.37 -11.70
CA HIS A 113 -6.27 10.23 -10.94
C HIS A 113 -6.02 8.77 -10.53
N PHE A 114 -7.06 8.09 -10.05
CA PHE A 114 -6.99 6.72 -9.56
C PHE A 114 -6.48 5.71 -10.61
N GLU A 115 -6.68 5.97 -11.91
CA GLU A 115 -6.12 5.16 -13.00
C GLU A 115 -4.58 5.17 -13.06
N ASN A 116 -3.93 6.10 -12.35
CA ASN A 116 -2.48 6.23 -12.25
C ASN A 116 -1.88 5.51 -11.04
N ILE A 117 -2.70 4.98 -10.13
CA ILE A 117 -2.28 4.32 -8.89
C ILE A 117 -2.85 2.90 -8.76
N LYS A 118 -3.03 2.21 -9.89
CA LYS A 118 -3.61 0.85 -9.95
C LYS A 118 -2.61 -0.26 -9.60
N GLU A 119 -1.32 -0.01 -9.74
CA GLU A 119 -0.29 -1.04 -9.58
C GLU A 119 0.23 -1.06 -8.15
N ILE A 120 -0.45 -1.81 -7.27
CA ILE A 120 0.07 -2.12 -5.94
C ILE A 120 1.29 -3.03 -6.10
N LEU A 121 2.39 -2.67 -5.42
CA LEU A 121 3.62 -3.46 -5.41
C LEU A 121 3.49 -4.67 -4.46
N TYR A 122 3.03 -4.42 -3.25
CA TYR A 122 2.71 -5.42 -2.22
C TYR A 122 1.77 -4.80 -1.18
N LEU A 123 1.23 -5.62 -0.28
CA LEU A 123 0.64 -5.15 0.97
C LEU A 123 1.56 -5.51 2.12
N ARG A 124 1.74 -4.62 3.11
CA ARG A 124 2.38 -4.97 4.37
C ARG A 124 1.39 -4.82 5.50
N VAL A 125 1.10 -5.92 6.19
CA VAL A 125 0.27 -5.94 7.39
C VAL A 125 1.21 -5.79 8.59
N LEU A 126 0.99 -4.76 9.38
CA LEU A 126 1.78 -4.41 10.54
C LEU A 126 0.95 -4.60 11.82
N LYS A 127 1.65 -4.54 12.95
CA LYS A 127 1.04 -4.68 14.28
C LYS A 127 -0.03 -3.62 14.52
N ASN A 128 -0.99 -3.93 15.40
CA ASN A 128 -1.97 -2.98 15.94
C ASN A 128 -2.90 -2.35 14.89
N GLY A 129 -3.28 -3.11 13.85
CA GLY A 129 -4.22 -2.64 12.85
C GLY A 129 -3.61 -1.73 11.77
N ASN A 130 -2.28 -1.77 11.58
CA ASN A 130 -1.60 -0.93 10.60
C ASN A 130 -1.39 -1.66 9.27
N ILE A 131 -1.57 -0.96 8.15
CA ILE A 131 -1.29 -1.50 6.81
C ILE A 131 -0.55 -0.46 5.97
N GLN A 132 0.43 -0.91 5.20
CA GLN A 132 1.10 -0.12 4.17
C GLN A 132 0.73 -0.64 2.78
N ILE A 133 0.48 0.27 1.85
CA ILE A 133 0.16 -0.03 0.45
C ILE A 133 1.07 0.81 -0.45
N PRO A 134 2.29 0.34 -0.74
CA PRO A 134 3.14 0.95 -1.75
C PRO A 134 2.63 0.63 -3.16
N ILE A 135 2.61 1.66 -4.00
CA ILE A 135 2.03 1.66 -5.34
C ILE A 135 3.03 2.27 -6.32
N ARG A 136 3.22 1.62 -7.47
CA ARG A 136 3.91 2.23 -8.60
C ARG A 136 3.03 3.34 -9.18
N TYR A 137 3.47 4.57 -9.02
CA TYR A 137 2.71 5.74 -9.45
C TYR A 137 3.12 6.15 -10.86
N LYS A 138 2.16 6.17 -11.81
CA LYS A 138 2.46 6.49 -13.22
C LYS A 138 2.93 7.93 -13.46
N ILE A 139 2.61 8.84 -12.54
CA ILE A 139 2.96 10.27 -12.63
C ILE A 139 4.33 10.56 -12.01
N ASP A 140 4.71 9.79 -10.98
CA ASP A 140 6.01 9.89 -10.31
C ASP A 140 6.59 8.49 -10.14
N THR A 141 7.22 8.01 -11.21
CA THR A 141 7.74 6.65 -11.28
C THR A 141 9.01 6.46 -10.45
N GLU A 142 9.65 7.54 -10.03
CA GLU A 142 10.87 7.51 -9.21
C GLU A 142 10.53 7.27 -7.74
N HIS A 143 9.55 7.98 -7.19
CA HIS A 143 9.23 7.93 -5.75
C HIS A 143 8.00 7.07 -5.43
N GLY A 144 7.16 6.78 -6.43
CA GLY A 144 5.92 6.03 -6.25
C GLY A 144 4.92 6.76 -5.33
N VAL A 145 3.98 6.01 -4.78
CA VAL A 145 3.12 6.49 -3.69
C VAL A 145 2.90 5.40 -2.67
N GLU A 146 2.95 5.74 -1.40
CA GLU A 146 2.64 4.85 -0.29
C GLU A 146 1.44 5.39 0.49
N ILE A 147 0.51 4.49 0.77
CA ILE A 147 -0.67 4.76 1.60
C ILE A 147 -0.47 4.04 2.93
N ARG A 148 -0.62 4.79 4.02
CA ARG A 148 -0.61 4.26 5.39
C ARG A 148 -2.01 4.24 5.97
N LEU A 149 -2.40 3.08 6.48
CA LEU A 149 -3.65 2.86 7.19
C LEU A 149 -3.36 2.57 8.66
N GLU A 150 -4.08 3.22 9.56
CA GLU A 150 -4.21 2.78 10.95
C GLU A 150 -5.69 2.48 11.22
N LYS A 151 -5.99 1.26 11.65
CA LYS A 151 -7.35 0.79 11.99
C LYS A 151 -8.37 1.15 10.89
N ASN A 152 -8.01 0.82 9.64
CA ASN A 152 -8.84 1.03 8.44
C ASN A 152 -9.10 2.49 8.06
N LYS A 153 -8.27 3.44 8.51
CA LYS A 153 -8.32 4.85 8.10
C LYS A 153 -7.00 5.25 7.46
N VAL A 154 -7.04 5.97 6.33
CA VAL A 154 -5.82 6.51 5.74
C VAL A 154 -5.28 7.62 6.64
N ILE A 155 -4.10 7.41 7.20
CA ILE A 155 -3.40 8.38 8.06
C ILE A 155 -2.31 9.14 7.31
N GLY A 156 -1.82 8.60 6.18
CA GLY A 156 -0.74 9.20 5.41
C GLY A 156 -0.75 8.78 3.93
N VAL A 157 -0.34 9.72 3.08
CA VAL A 157 -0.06 9.51 1.65
C VAL A 157 1.22 10.25 1.27
N GLY A 158 2.27 9.51 0.90
CA GLY A 158 3.61 10.04 0.62
C GLY A 158 4.34 9.28 -0.46
N GLY A 159 5.62 9.60 -0.70
CA GLY A 159 6.50 8.71 -1.45
C GLY A 159 6.73 7.42 -0.66
N ILE A 160 7.20 6.38 -1.35
CA ILE A 160 7.51 5.10 -0.70
C ILE A 160 8.60 5.33 0.36
N ALA A 161 8.38 4.81 1.57
CA ALA A 161 9.22 5.03 2.76
C ALA A 161 9.29 6.47 3.31
N GLU A 162 8.46 7.40 2.83
CA GLU A 162 8.39 8.78 3.36
C GLU A 162 7.28 8.98 4.41
N THR A 163 6.49 7.94 4.69
CA THR A 163 5.28 8.02 5.54
C THR A 163 5.30 7.13 6.77
#